data_AF-Q1LMQ2-F1
#
_entry.id   AF-Q1LMQ2-F1
#
_cell.length_a   1.000
_cell.length_b   1.000
_cell.length_c   1.000
_cell.angle_alpha   90.00
_cell.angle_beta   90.00
_cell.angle_gamma   90.00
#
_symmetry.space_group_name_H-M   'P 1'
#
loop_
_entity.id
_entity.type
_entity.pdbx_description
1 polymer ?
#
loop_
_entity_poly.entity_id
_entity_poly.type
_entity_poly.pdbx_seq_one_letter_code
_entity_poly.pdbx_strand_id
1 'polypeptide(L)'
;MKNILIGIKSRLIAGFALFALLLTGVGAFGYYGLSTLGERIEALYASNTTPLVRVASVRAHSLRIRMNLWRAQVEASPQATAQAEKDIAASRAAIEDAWARYYPDGITSPSERELATQINAALKQLLPENDKVLALLRAEDYVAAKEYQDANVAVQADRLNELIDKAINDNAAQAEAAVKESSGMTKTILVMAALLMAAGILLSLVIATLLTRGVTKPPDKALNNAADVSKGKLGQPIVVDTQDEIGRAIDALKLMDERLSATVEEGSRQAGDVGASMQEVISVINRMSDIIGEIAATSDKRSRGGEQIHVAINQIDAAAQHNAALVEEAAAASQSLQEQARRMKEDMMFFRLANGTGAVTVPRASVPKAVAPIVKKVAKTKVMNPSSQFALATLEGKSGHDDWQTF
;
A
#
# COMPACT_ATOMS: atom_id res chain seq x y z
N MET A 1 -22.86 -9.23 14.52
CA MET A 1 -23.02 -7.78 14.26
C MET A 1 -22.74 -7.53 12.79
N LYS A 2 -23.53 -6.70 12.08
CA LYS A 2 -23.25 -6.36 10.68
C LYS A 2 -21.97 -5.50 10.64
N ASN A 3 -20.89 -6.01 10.04
CA ASN A 3 -19.74 -5.16 9.72
C ASN A 3 -20.20 -4.11 8.72
N ILE A 4 -20.22 -2.85 9.14
CA ILE A 4 -20.52 -1.74 8.24
C ILE A 4 -19.38 -1.69 7.21
N LEU A 5 -19.73 -1.74 5.92
CA LEU A 5 -18.79 -1.59 4.81
C LEU A 5 -18.32 -0.13 4.72
N ILE A 6 -17.49 0.27 5.69
CA ILE A 6 -16.90 1.61 5.76
C ILE A 6 -15.73 1.65 4.79
N GLY A 7 -15.95 2.21 3.60
CA GLY A 7 -14.91 2.46 2.60
C GLY A 7 -13.84 3.45 3.06
N ILE A 8 -12.72 3.53 2.33
CA ILE A 8 -11.52 4.30 2.72
C ILE A 8 -11.87 5.75 3.06
N LYS A 9 -12.66 6.40 2.20
CA LYS A 9 -13.10 7.80 2.36
C LYS A 9 -13.79 8.01 3.72
N SER A 10 -14.67 7.10 4.10
CA SER A 10 -15.43 7.19 5.36
C SER A 10 -14.54 6.95 6.59
N ARG A 11 -13.51 6.09 6.50
CA ARG A 11 -12.52 5.91 7.58
C ARG A 11 -11.69 7.18 7.80
N LEU A 12 -11.21 7.79 6.72
CA LEU A 12 -10.45 9.05 6.77
C LEU A 12 -11.30 10.19 7.33
N ILE A 13 -12.52 10.39 6.81
CA ILE A 13 -13.43 11.43 7.32
C ILE A 13 -13.74 11.21 8.80
N ALA A 14 -14.01 9.98 9.23
CA ALA A 14 -14.25 9.69 10.64
C ALA A 14 -13.04 10.01 11.53
N GLY A 15 -11.81 9.68 11.09
CA GLY A 15 -10.57 10.01 11.81
C GLY A 15 -10.34 11.52 11.92
N PHE A 16 -10.47 12.26 10.82
CA PHE A 16 -10.35 13.72 10.81
C PHE A 16 -11.46 14.40 11.63
N ALA A 17 -12.70 13.91 11.58
CA ALA A 17 -13.81 14.45 12.35
C ALA A 17 -13.62 14.22 13.86
N LEU A 18 -13.15 13.05 14.28
CA LEU A 18 -12.79 12.78 15.69
C LEU A 18 -11.65 13.69 16.17
N PHE A 19 -10.61 13.88 15.34
CA PHE A 19 -9.49 14.76 15.67
C PHE A 19 -9.93 16.23 15.77
N ALA A 20 -10.74 16.72 14.82
CA ALA A 20 -11.30 18.06 14.86
C ALA A 20 -12.21 18.28 16.08
N LEU A 21 -13.11 17.34 16.38
CA LEU A 21 -13.97 17.39 17.56
C LEU A 21 -13.16 17.45 18.85
N LEU A 22 -12.06 16.70 18.94
CA LEU A 22 -11.18 16.74 20.11
C LEU A 22 -10.43 18.06 20.23
N LEU A 23 -9.90 18.62 19.13
CA LEU A 23 -9.29 19.96 19.12
C LEU A 23 -10.30 21.04 19.55
N THR A 24 -11.53 20.99 19.05
CA THR A 24 -12.61 21.89 19.49
C THR A 24 -12.94 21.70 20.96
N GLY A 25 -12.98 20.47 21.46
CA GLY A 25 -13.22 20.17 22.88
C GLY A 25 -12.12 20.71 23.80
N VAL A 26 -10.85 20.53 23.44
CA VAL A 26 -9.71 21.09 24.18
C VAL A 26 -9.72 22.62 24.13
N GLY A 27 -10.00 23.21 22.96
CA GLY A 27 -10.12 24.66 22.79
C GLY A 27 -11.25 25.27 23.62
N ALA A 28 -12.45 24.66 23.60
CA ALA A 28 -13.59 25.08 24.40
C ALA A 28 -13.34 24.95 25.90
N PHE A 29 -12.67 23.88 26.34
CA PHE A 29 -12.29 23.70 27.74
C PHE A 29 -11.24 24.74 28.20
N GLY A 30 -10.23 25.02 27.35
CA GLY A 30 -9.25 26.07 27.61
C GLY A 30 -9.88 27.46 27.69
N TYR A 31 -10.81 27.77 26.79
CA TYR A 31 -11.59 29.01 26.80
C TYR A 31 -12.43 29.14 28.08
N TYR A 32 -13.17 28.10 28.46
CA TYR A 32 -13.95 28.06 29.71
C TYR A 32 -13.06 28.28 30.96
N GLY A 33 -11.88 27.65 31.00
CA GLY A 33 -10.93 27.86 32.10
C GLY A 33 -10.43 29.31 32.19
N LEU A 34 -10.16 29.94 31.04
CA LEU A 34 -9.70 31.32 30.98
C LEU A 34 -10.81 32.35 31.27
N SER A 35 -12.04 32.12 30.80
CA SER A 35 -13.19 32.99 31.09
C SER A 35 -13.54 32.96 32.57
N THR A 36 -13.60 31.76 33.17
CA THR A 36 -13.86 31.58 34.61
C THR A 36 -12.78 32.24 35.47
N LEU A 37 -11.51 32.22 35.03
CA LEU A 37 -10.42 32.94 35.70
C LEU A 37 -10.58 34.47 35.58
N GLY A 38 -10.93 34.96 34.40
CA GLY A 38 -11.21 36.38 34.14
C GLY A 38 -12.33 36.93 35.02
N GLU A 39 -13.49 36.27 35.01
CA GLU A 39 -14.66 36.61 35.83
C GLU A 39 -14.32 36.66 37.33
N ARG A 40 -13.51 35.72 37.83
CA ARG A 40 -13.08 35.71 39.25
C ARG A 40 -12.07 36.79 39.59
N ILE A 41 -11.19 37.19 38.68
CA ILE A 41 -10.26 38.32 38.87
C ILE A 41 -11.04 39.64 38.86
N GLU A 42 -11.99 39.80 37.95
CA GLU A 42 -12.87 40.97 37.89
C GLU A 42 -13.74 41.07 39.15
N ALA A 43 -14.34 39.96 39.60
CA ALA A 43 -15.06 39.88 40.86
C ALA A 43 -14.19 40.34 42.03
N LEU A 44 -13.00 39.76 42.24
CA LEU A 44 -12.06 40.16 43.29
C LEU A 44 -11.72 41.66 43.27
N TYR A 45 -11.52 42.24 42.09
CA TYR A 45 -11.24 43.66 41.95
C TYR A 45 -12.45 44.55 42.32
N ALA A 46 -13.65 44.14 41.90
CA ALA A 46 -14.89 44.85 42.15
C ALA A 46 -15.37 44.71 43.61
N SER A 47 -15.33 43.50 44.19
CA SER A 47 -15.83 43.21 45.54
C SER A 47 -14.85 43.51 46.66
N ASN A 48 -13.54 43.49 46.41
CA ASN A 48 -12.55 43.67 47.47
C ASN A 48 -11.66 44.90 47.30
N THR A 49 -11.05 45.09 46.14
CA THR A 49 -10.09 46.21 45.93
C THR A 49 -10.81 47.57 45.89
N THR A 50 -11.95 47.64 45.21
CA THR A 50 -12.67 48.91 45.01
C THR A 50 -13.28 49.46 46.33
N PRO A 51 -13.99 48.66 47.15
CA PRO A 51 -14.36 49.03 48.52
C PRO A 51 -13.19 49.51 49.38
N LEU A 52 -12.07 48.77 49.36
CA LEU A 52 -10.90 49.08 50.18
C LEU A 52 -10.35 50.48 49.91
N VAL A 53 -10.25 50.90 48.65
CA VAL A 53 -9.79 52.24 48.27
C VAL A 53 -10.73 53.33 48.79
N ARG A 54 -12.05 53.11 48.73
CA ARG A 54 -13.06 54.07 49.20
C ARG A 54 -13.03 54.22 50.72
N VAL A 55 -12.98 53.11 51.45
CA VAL A 55 -12.86 53.08 52.92
C VAL A 55 -11.51 53.69 53.38
N ALA A 56 -10.42 53.42 52.67
CA ALA A 56 -9.12 54.03 52.94
C ALA A 56 -9.13 55.56 52.71
N SER A 57 -9.86 56.05 51.70
CA SER A 57 -10.06 57.49 51.47
C SER A 57 -10.78 58.16 52.65
N VAL A 58 -11.85 57.54 53.17
CA VAL A 58 -12.56 58.02 54.35
C VAL A 58 -11.63 58.13 55.57
N ARG A 59 -10.79 57.12 55.82
CA ARG A 59 -9.76 57.17 56.89
C ARG A 59 -8.76 58.31 56.67
N ALA A 60 -8.22 58.45 55.46
CA ALA A 60 -7.24 59.47 55.14
C ALA A 60 -7.78 60.90 55.33
N HIS A 61 -9.02 61.15 54.90
CA HIS A 61 -9.65 62.45 55.08
C HIS A 61 -10.15 62.71 56.51
N SER A 62 -10.58 61.68 57.25
CA SER A 62 -10.88 61.79 58.69
C SER A 62 -9.64 62.21 59.49
N LEU A 63 -8.50 61.56 59.24
CA LEU A 63 -7.22 61.94 59.84
C LEU A 63 -6.78 63.35 59.42
N ARG A 64 -7.02 63.76 58.16
CA ARG A 64 -6.75 65.13 57.69
C ARG A 64 -7.59 66.18 58.42
N ILE A 65 -8.87 65.89 58.71
CA ILE A 65 -9.71 66.77 59.55
C ILE A 65 -9.10 66.91 60.95
N ARG A 66 -8.75 65.80 61.61
CA ARG A 66 -8.13 65.81 62.95
C ARG A 66 -6.81 66.60 62.97
N MET A 67 -5.97 66.45 61.95
CA MET A 67 -4.72 67.23 61.82
C MET A 67 -4.98 68.74 61.63
N ASN A 68 -5.97 69.12 60.82
CA ASN A 68 -6.29 70.53 60.60
C ASN A 68 -6.90 71.20 61.83
N LEU A 69 -7.77 70.50 62.57
CA LEU A 69 -8.30 70.97 63.86
C LEU A 69 -7.16 71.20 64.87
N TRP A 70 -6.22 70.25 64.98
CA TRP A 70 -5.07 70.37 65.86
C TRP A 70 -4.11 71.50 65.44
N ARG A 71 -3.85 71.65 64.14
CA ARG A 71 -3.05 72.76 63.59
C ARG A 71 -3.64 74.12 63.97
N ALA A 72 -4.96 74.30 63.81
CA ALA A 72 -5.63 75.54 64.20
C ALA A 72 -5.55 75.85 65.71
N GLN A 73 -5.61 74.82 66.56
CA GLN A 73 -5.40 74.98 68.02
C GLN A 73 -3.97 75.37 68.38
N VAL A 74 -2.97 74.80 67.70
CA VAL A 74 -1.54 75.04 67.97
C VAL A 74 -1.07 76.39 67.42
N GLU A 75 -1.51 76.77 66.23
CA GLU A 75 -1.20 78.08 65.63
C GLU A 75 -2.01 79.22 66.26
N ALA A 76 -3.11 78.92 66.95
CA ALA A 76 -3.93 79.83 67.77
C ALA A 76 -4.20 81.20 67.10
N SER A 77 -4.59 81.18 65.82
CA SER A 77 -4.87 82.40 65.05
C SER A 77 -6.13 82.31 64.17
N PRO A 78 -6.79 83.44 63.88
CA PRO A 78 -7.94 83.48 62.96
C PRO A 78 -7.59 82.99 61.54
N GLN A 79 -6.37 83.26 61.07
CA GLN A 79 -5.90 82.80 59.75
C GLN A 79 -5.77 81.27 59.70
N ALA A 80 -5.19 80.66 60.74
CA ALA A 80 -5.08 79.21 60.86
C ALA A 80 -6.46 78.54 60.91
N THR A 81 -7.40 79.15 61.66
CA THR A 81 -8.80 78.70 61.75
C THR A 81 -9.49 78.74 60.39
N ALA A 82 -9.47 79.88 59.69
CA ALA A 82 -10.07 80.02 58.37
C ALA A 82 -9.49 79.06 57.32
N GLN A 83 -8.18 78.79 57.37
CA GLN A 83 -7.54 77.80 56.50
C GLN A 83 -7.93 76.36 56.87
N ALA A 84 -8.01 76.04 58.17
CA ALA A 84 -8.47 74.73 58.63
C ALA A 84 -9.93 74.47 58.22
N GLU A 85 -10.82 75.46 58.30
CA GLU A 85 -12.20 75.33 57.82
C GLU A 85 -12.29 74.95 56.35
N LYS A 86 -11.52 75.61 55.49
CA LYS A 86 -11.45 75.32 54.06
C LYS A 86 -10.95 73.89 53.81
N ASP A 87 -9.88 73.47 54.48
CA ASP A 87 -9.29 72.14 54.32
C ASP A 87 -10.19 71.03 54.90
N ILE A 88 -10.95 71.33 55.96
CA ILE A 88 -11.94 70.44 56.59
C ILE A 88 -13.18 70.30 55.70
N ALA A 89 -13.70 71.38 55.13
CA ALA A 89 -14.82 71.34 54.19
C ALA A 89 -14.48 70.52 52.94
N ALA A 90 -13.29 70.73 52.36
CA ALA A 90 -12.79 69.91 51.25
C ALA A 90 -12.64 68.43 51.64
N SER A 91 -12.18 68.15 52.86
CA SER A 91 -12.05 66.77 53.36
C SER A 91 -13.39 66.11 53.66
N ARG A 92 -14.39 66.86 54.13
CA ARG A 92 -15.76 66.37 54.32
C ARG A 92 -16.41 66.00 52.99
N ALA A 93 -16.32 66.86 51.98
CA ALA A 93 -16.84 66.56 50.64
C ALA A 93 -16.19 65.29 50.03
N ALA A 94 -14.89 65.07 50.27
CA ALA A 94 -14.20 63.86 49.83
C ALA A 94 -14.62 62.59 50.60
N ILE A 95 -14.93 62.71 51.90
CA ILE A 95 -15.55 61.62 52.69
C ILE A 95 -16.93 61.29 52.14
N GLU A 96 -17.76 62.32 51.89
CA GLU A 96 -19.13 62.16 51.39
C GLU A 96 -19.16 61.50 50.00
N ASP A 97 -18.33 61.93 49.05
CA ASP A 97 -18.21 61.30 47.73
C ASP A 97 -17.70 59.86 47.81
N ALA A 98 -16.62 59.61 48.57
CA ALA A 98 -16.06 58.26 48.72
C ALA A 98 -17.05 57.30 49.40
N TRP A 99 -17.77 57.79 50.42
CA TRP A 99 -18.75 57.01 51.16
C TRP A 99 -20.03 56.77 50.34
N ALA A 100 -20.55 57.77 49.62
CA ALA A 100 -21.75 57.61 48.78
C ALA A 100 -21.52 56.65 47.60
N ARG A 101 -20.31 56.60 47.04
CA ARG A 101 -19.95 55.59 46.03
C ARG A 101 -19.86 54.18 46.59
N TYR A 102 -19.69 54.02 47.90
CA TYR A 102 -19.49 52.75 48.58
C TYR A 102 -20.77 52.21 49.25
N TYR A 103 -21.41 53.02 50.08
CA TYR A 103 -22.56 52.65 50.89
C TYR A 103 -23.85 53.27 50.31
N PRO A 104 -24.93 52.50 50.10
CA PRO A 104 -25.10 51.09 50.45
C PRO A 104 -24.76 50.11 49.31
N ASP A 105 -24.66 50.57 48.06
CA ASP A 105 -24.75 49.70 46.87
C ASP A 105 -23.46 48.95 46.53
N GLY A 106 -22.30 49.41 47.02
CA GLY A 106 -20.99 48.79 46.80
C GLY A 106 -20.67 47.65 47.79
N ILE A 107 -21.64 47.21 48.59
CA ILE A 107 -21.46 46.21 49.66
C ILE A 107 -21.82 44.81 49.14
N THR A 108 -20.85 43.90 49.22
CA THR A 108 -20.94 42.55 48.62
C THR A 108 -21.15 41.43 49.63
N SER A 109 -20.75 41.59 50.90
CA SER A 109 -20.91 40.54 51.93
C SER A 109 -21.78 40.97 53.14
N PRO A 110 -22.34 40.02 53.92
CA PRO A 110 -23.09 40.35 55.14
C PRO A 110 -22.23 40.99 56.24
N SER A 111 -20.99 40.51 56.41
CA SER A 111 -20.02 41.07 57.37
C SER A 111 -19.66 42.52 57.01
N GLU A 112 -19.37 42.76 55.73
CA GLU A 112 -19.13 44.09 55.20
C GLU A 112 -20.34 45.01 55.43
N ARG A 113 -21.57 44.52 55.23
CA ARG A 113 -22.80 45.31 55.48
C ARG A 113 -22.94 45.73 56.94
N GLU A 114 -22.63 44.84 57.87
CA GLU A 114 -22.67 45.15 59.30
C GLU A 114 -21.63 46.22 59.66
N LEU A 115 -20.37 46.04 59.24
CA LEU A 115 -19.29 46.98 59.48
C LEU A 115 -19.55 48.34 58.82
N ALA A 116 -20.00 48.36 57.56
CA ALA A 116 -20.32 49.60 56.86
C ALA A 116 -21.52 50.33 57.50
N THR A 117 -22.51 49.61 58.04
CA THR A 117 -23.60 50.22 58.82
C THR A 117 -23.07 50.89 60.10
N GLN A 118 -22.14 50.25 60.80
CA GLN A 118 -21.49 50.82 61.99
C GLN A 118 -20.61 52.03 61.65
N ILE A 119 -19.84 51.98 60.55
CA ILE A 119 -19.03 53.11 60.05
C ILE A 119 -19.93 54.29 59.66
N ASN A 120 -21.05 54.04 58.97
CA ASN A 120 -22.03 55.08 58.62
C ASN A 120 -22.60 55.78 59.87
N ALA A 121 -22.90 55.01 60.92
CA ALA A 121 -23.35 55.57 62.21
C ALA A 121 -22.24 56.38 62.90
N ALA A 122 -21.01 55.88 62.92
CA ALA A 122 -19.85 56.57 63.49
C ALA A 122 -19.53 57.88 62.74
N LEU A 123 -19.60 57.91 61.40
CA LEU A 123 -19.44 59.13 60.60
C LEU A 123 -20.51 60.18 60.92
N LYS A 124 -21.79 59.76 61.03
CA LYS A 124 -22.89 60.65 61.42
C LYS A 124 -22.76 61.20 62.84
N GLN A 125 -22.08 60.49 63.73
CA GLN A 125 -21.75 60.97 65.08
C GLN A 125 -20.53 61.89 65.08
N LEU A 126 -19.44 61.53 64.37
CA LEU A 126 -18.17 62.25 64.40
C LEU A 126 -18.21 63.60 63.66
N LEU A 127 -18.85 63.67 62.49
CA LEU A 127 -18.78 64.88 61.65
C LEU A 127 -19.35 66.14 62.34
N PRO A 128 -20.52 66.10 63.03
CA PRO A 128 -21.03 67.25 63.78
C PRO A 128 -20.16 67.66 64.98
N GLU A 129 -19.43 66.74 65.61
CA GLU A 129 -18.54 67.09 66.72
C GLU A 129 -17.34 67.94 66.26
N ASN A 130 -16.85 67.70 65.04
CA ASN A 130 -15.82 68.56 64.42
C ASN A 130 -16.33 70.00 64.18
N ASP A 131 -17.62 70.19 63.87
CA ASP A 131 -18.21 71.52 63.67
C ASP A 131 -18.29 72.32 64.97
N LYS A 132 -18.49 71.65 66.11
CA LYS A 132 -18.46 72.28 67.43
C LYS A 132 -17.06 72.75 67.81
N VAL A 133 -16.03 71.94 67.53
CA VAL A 133 -14.62 72.37 67.69
C VAL A 133 -14.32 73.58 66.81
N LEU A 134 -14.74 73.57 65.54
CA LEU A 134 -14.61 74.74 64.66
C LEU A 134 -15.35 75.98 65.19
N ALA A 135 -16.54 75.82 65.77
CA ALA A 135 -17.27 76.94 66.37
C ALA A 135 -16.52 77.58 67.56
N LEU A 136 -15.86 76.78 68.40
CA LEU A 136 -15.00 77.26 69.49
C LEU A 136 -13.73 77.96 68.95
N LEU A 137 -13.14 77.42 67.88
CA LEU A 137 -11.99 78.05 67.19
C LEU A 137 -12.34 79.39 66.53
N ARG A 138 -13.55 79.54 65.96
CA ARG A 138 -14.08 80.83 65.48
C ARG A 138 -14.26 81.86 66.59
N ALA A 139 -14.57 81.41 67.81
CA ALA A 139 -14.71 82.24 68.99
C ALA A 139 -13.35 82.53 69.66
N GLU A 140 -12.24 82.07 69.07
CA GLU A 140 -10.86 82.17 69.58
C GLU A 140 -10.66 81.49 70.96
N ASP A 141 -11.59 80.62 71.37
CA ASP A 141 -11.48 79.82 72.60
C ASP A 141 -10.76 78.50 72.32
N TYR A 142 -9.44 78.61 72.11
CA TYR A 142 -8.56 77.48 71.80
C TYR A 142 -8.48 76.45 72.94
N VAL A 143 -8.73 76.86 74.19
CA VAL A 143 -8.71 75.97 75.37
C VAL A 143 -9.97 75.11 75.39
N ALA A 144 -11.16 75.72 75.30
CA ALA A 144 -12.40 74.97 75.23
C ALA A 144 -12.46 74.12 73.95
N ALA A 145 -11.94 74.60 72.81
CA ALA A 145 -11.83 73.81 71.58
C ALA A 145 -11.03 72.52 71.80
N LYS A 146 -9.90 72.60 72.52
CA LYS A 146 -9.07 71.44 72.85
C LYS A 146 -9.76 70.48 73.81
N GLU A 147 -10.31 70.99 74.92
CA GLU A 147 -11.04 70.16 75.90
C GLU A 147 -12.24 69.46 75.26
N TYR A 148 -12.99 70.16 74.41
CA TYR A 148 -14.11 69.59 73.67
C TYR A 148 -13.65 68.51 72.68
N GLN A 149 -12.56 68.73 71.96
CA GLN A 149 -12.00 67.76 71.01
C GLN A 149 -11.53 66.49 71.73
N ASP A 150 -10.77 66.64 72.81
CA ASP A 150 -10.22 65.50 73.55
C ASP A 150 -11.33 64.68 74.22
N ALA A 151 -12.41 65.31 74.69
CA ALA A 151 -13.55 64.62 75.29
C ALA A 151 -14.53 63.98 74.29
N ASN A 152 -14.82 64.63 73.15
CA ASN A 152 -15.92 64.24 72.26
C ASN A 152 -15.47 63.74 70.87
N VAL A 153 -14.41 64.32 70.29
CA VAL A 153 -13.94 63.97 68.95
C VAL A 153 -12.98 62.79 68.99
N ALA A 154 -12.04 62.75 69.93
CA ALA A 154 -11.02 61.71 70.01
C ALA A 154 -11.64 60.30 70.12
N VAL A 155 -12.57 60.10 71.06
CA VAL A 155 -13.25 58.82 71.30
C VAL A 155 -14.02 58.33 70.05
N GLN A 156 -14.73 59.22 69.35
CA GLN A 156 -15.49 58.86 68.15
C GLN A 156 -14.59 58.62 66.94
N ALA A 157 -13.48 59.35 66.81
CA ALA A 157 -12.48 59.15 65.76
C ALA A 157 -11.74 57.82 65.93
N ASP A 158 -11.39 57.45 67.16
CA ASP A 158 -10.70 56.20 67.45
C ASP A 158 -11.64 55.00 67.24
N ARG A 159 -12.92 55.11 67.61
CA ARG A 159 -13.97 54.13 67.26
C ARG A 159 -14.16 53.97 65.75
N LEU A 160 -14.16 55.09 65.00
CA LEU A 160 -14.25 55.06 63.53
C LEU A 160 -13.04 54.34 62.92
N ASN A 161 -11.83 54.61 63.42
CA ASN A 161 -10.62 53.93 62.97
C ASN A 161 -10.69 52.41 63.24
N GLU A 162 -11.11 51.99 64.44
CA GLU A 162 -11.25 50.58 64.79
C GLU A 162 -12.23 49.83 63.87
N LEU A 163 -13.37 50.46 63.54
CA LEU A 163 -14.35 49.91 62.61
C LEU A 163 -13.81 49.82 61.17
N ILE A 164 -13.05 50.83 60.74
CA ILE A 164 -12.39 50.83 59.43
C ILE A 164 -11.31 49.74 59.36
N ASP A 165 -10.48 49.58 60.40
CA ASP A 165 -9.45 48.56 60.44
C ASP A 165 -10.05 47.14 60.45
N LYS A 166 -11.19 46.94 61.14
CA LYS A 166 -11.99 45.71 61.03
C LYS A 166 -12.47 45.46 59.60
N ALA A 167 -13.02 46.46 58.92
CA ALA A 167 -13.48 46.33 57.53
C ALA A 167 -12.33 46.03 56.54
N ILE A 168 -11.16 46.67 56.74
CA ILE A 168 -9.96 46.43 55.94
C ILE A 168 -9.46 44.98 56.13
N ASN A 169 -9.41 44.51 57.37
CA ASN A 169 -8.91 43.17 57.70
C ASN A 169 -9.87 42.06 57.24
N ASP A 170 -11.18 42.24 57.43
CA ASP A 170 -12.21 41.31 56.91
C ASP A 170 -12.13 41.21 55.38
N ASN A 171 -12.07 42.35 54.70
CA ASN A 171 -11.93 42.40 53.24
C ASN A 171 -10.62 41.75 52.74
N ALA A 172 -9.51 41.92 53.45
CA ALA A 172 -8.24 41.27 53.13
C ALA A 172 -8.31 39.74 53.33
N ALA A 173 -8.94 39.27 54.41
CA ALA A 173 -9.14 37.84 54.67
C ALA A 173 -10.07 37.19 53.63
N GLN A 174 -11.12 37.89 53.19
CA GLN A 174 -11.99 37.45 52.10
C GLN A 174 -11.23 37.34 50.76
N ALA A 175 -10.38 38.32 50.44
CA ALA A 175 -9.54 38.27 49.25
C ALA A 175 -8.52 37.11 49.30
N GLU A 176 -7.87 36.86 50.45
CA GLU A 176 -6.95 35.73 50.63
C GLU A 176 -7.67 34.38 50.47
N ALA A 177 -8.86 34.23 51.06
CA ALA A 177 -9.68 33.03 50.94
C ALA A 177 -10.07 32.75 49.48
N ALA A 178 -10.52 33.78 48.75
CA ALA A 178 -10.89 33.67 47.35
C ALA A 178 -9.68 33.36 46.42
N VAL A 179 -8.49 33.90 46.70
CA VAL A 179 -7.24 33.52 46.01
C VAL A 179 -6.89 32.04 46.27
N LYS A 180 -7.05 31.57 47.52
CA LYS A 180 -6.79 30.17 47.90
C LYS A 180 -7.76 29.20 47.23
N GLU A 181 -9.05 29.54 47.15
CA GLU A 181 -10.06 28.78 46.40
C GLU A 181 -9.72 28.76 44.89
N SER A 182 -9.42 29.93 44.31
CA SER A 182 -9.06 30.08 42.90
C SER A 182 -7.82 29.25 42.53
N SER A 183 -6.81 29.18 43.40
CA SER A 183 -5.62 28.33 43.19
C SER A 183 -5.98 26.83 43.11
N GLY A 184 -6.90 26.36 43.96
CA GLY A 184 -7.40 24.98 43.89
C GLY A 184 -8.12 24.70 42.57
N MET A 185 -8.99 25.60 42.14
CA MET A 185 -9.72 25.44 40.88
C MET A 185 -8.81 25.54 39.64
N THR A 186 -7.83 26.44 39.65
CA THR A 186 -6.82 26.56 38.58
C THR A 186 -6.04 25.25 38.42
N LYS A 187 -5.63 24.61 39.52
CA LYS A 187 -4.98 23.29 39.48
C LYS A 187 -5.91 22.22 38.89
N THR A 188 -7.18 22.20 39.27
CA THR A 188 -8.18 21.27 38.72
C THR A 188 -8.35 21.46 37.21
N ILE A 189 -8.46 22.71 36.73
CA ILE A 189 -8.54 23.04 35.31
C ILE A 189 -7.29 22.56 34.56
N LEU A 190 -6.09 22.83 35.09
CA LEU A 190 -4.83 22.39 34.47
C LEU A 190 -4.68 20.86 34.42
N VAL A 191 -5.09 20.14 35.48
CA VAL A 191 -5.08 18.66 35.50
C VAL A 191 -6.08 18.10 34.47
N MET A 192 -7.29 18.65 34.40
CA MET A 192 -8.28 18.23 33.41
C MET A 192 -7.83 18.53 31.97
N ALA A 193 -7.21 19.69 31.73
CA ALA A 193 -6.62 20.02 30.42
C ALA A 193 -5.49 19.05 30.04
N ALA A 194 -4.61 18.71 31.00
CA ALA A 194 -3.54 17.73 30.79
C ALA A 194 -4.09 16.32 30.47
N LEU A 195 -5.14 15.88 31.18
CA LEU A 195 -5.81 14.61 30.91
C LEU A 195 -6.50 14.59 29.53
N LEU A 196 -7.16 15.68 29.13
CA LEU A 196 -7.76 15.81 27.80
C LEU A 196 -6.70 15.80 26.69
N MET A 197 -5.56 16.48 26.87
CA MET A 197 -4.44 16.44 25.93
C MET A 197 -3.83 15.04 25.84
N ALA A 198 -3.61 14.36 26.97
CA ALA A 198 -3.10 12.98 27.00
C ALA A 198 -4.06 12.00 26.31
N ALA A 199 -5.37 12.12 26.57
CA ALA A 199 -6.40 11.35 25.89
C ALA A 199 -6.41 11.62 24.37
N GLY A 200 -6.20 12.86 23.95
CA GLY A 200 -6.07 13.24 22.53
C GLY A 200 -4.85 12.63 21.84
N ILE A 201 -3.69 12.61 22.51
CA ILE A 201 -2.49 11.95 22.00
C ILE A 201 -2.71 10.44 21.86
N LEU A 202 -3.28 9.79 22.88
CA LEU A 202 -3.61 8.36 22.83
C LEU A 202 -4.60 8.03 21.71
N LEU A 203 -5.68 8.81 21.58
CA LEU A 203 -6.67 8.65 20.52
C LEU A 203 -6.06 8.85 19.14
N SER A 204 -5.20 9.86 18.97
CA SER A 204 -4.47 10.09 17.71
C SER A 204 -3.60 8.89 17.34
N LEU A 205 -2.92 8.28 18.32
CA LEU A 205 -2.06 7.10 18.13
C LEU A 205 -2.89 5.84 17.77
N VAL A 206 -4.09 5.69 18.35
CA VAL A 206 -5.07 4.65 17.96
C VAL A 206 -5.61 4.89 16.55
N ILE A 207 -6.02 6.12 16.20
CA ILE A 207 -6.51 6.46 14.87
C ILE A 207 -5.41 6.24 13.82
N ALA A 208 -4.18 6.67 14.09
CA ALA A 208 -3.03 6.45 13.21
C ALA A 208 -2.78 4.97 12.96
N THR A 209 -2.71 4.14 14.02
CA THR A 209 -2.49 2.69 13.86
C THR A 209 -3.64 1.97 13.15
N LEU A 210 -4.89 2.40 13.34
CA LEU A 210 -6.05 1.91 12.60
C LEU A 210 -6.00 2.31 11.12
N LEU A 211 -5.68 3.57 10.80
CA LEU A 211 -5.55 4.04 9.42
C LEU A 211 -4.38 3.35 8.69
N THR A 212 -3.20 3.20 9.31
CA THR A 212 -2.08 2.47 8.69
C THR A 212 -2.46 1.02 8.37
N ARG A 213 -3.15 0.33 9.28
CA ARG A 213 -3.57 -1.07 9.06
C ARG A 213 -4.69 -1.20 8.04
N GLY A 214 -5.64 -0.25 8.01
CA GLY A 214 -6.84 -0.31 7.17
C GLY A 214 -6.80 0.48 5.87
N VAL A 215 -5.74 1.26 5.61
CA VAL A 215 -5.61 2.10 4.39
C VAL A 215 -4.24 1.92 3.72
N THR A 216 -3.13 1.81 4.48
CA THR A 216 -1.78 1.72 3.89
C THR A 216 -1.39 0.28 3.53
N LYS A 217 -1.55 -0.66 4.47
CA LYS A 217 -1.06 -2.05 4.29
C LYS A 217 -1.75 -2.85 3.16
N PRO A 218 -3.07 -2.75 2.90
CA PRO A 218 -3.69 -3.53 1.84
C PRO A 218 -3.23 -3.12 0.41
N PRO A 219 -3.10 -1.82 0.07
CA PRO A 219 -2.44 -1.41 -1.16
C PRO A 219 -1.00 -1.92 -1.32
N ASP A 220 -0.18 -1.92 -0.27
CA ASP A 220 1.20 -2.46 -0.34
C ASP A 220 1.20 -3.95 -0.76
N LYS A 221 0.26 -4.75 -0.23
CA LYS A 221 0.07 -6.15 -0.67
C LYS A 221 -0.33 -6.23 -2.14
N ALA A 222 -1.29 -5.42 -2.57
CA ALA A 222 -1.76 -5.38 -3.95
C ALA A 222 -0.61 -5.03 -4.92
N LEU A 223 0.22 -4.05 -4.55
CA LEU A 223 1.38 -3.61 -5.33
C LEU A 223 2.44 -4.71 -5.45
N ASN A 224 2.72 -5.42 -4.35
CA ASN A 224 3.66 -6.55 -4.35
C ASN A 224 3.16 -7.71 -5.23
N ASN A 225 1.88 -8.08 -5.13
CA ASN A 225 1.29 -9.12 -5.96
C ASN A 225 1.35 -8.73 -7.45
N ALA A 226 1.00 -7.49 -7.80
CA ALA A 226 1.11 -6.99 -9.17
C ALA A 226 2.56 -6.97 -9.68
N ALA A 227 3.53 -6.72 -8.80
CA ALA A 227 4.96 -6.77 -9.11
C ALA A 227 5.52 -8.20 -9.26
N ASP A 228 4.85 -9.23 -8.72
CA ASP A 228 5.19 -10.63 -8.99
C ASP A 228 4.54 -11.11 -10.30
N VAL A 229 3.30 -10.71 -10.59
CA VAL A 229 2.65 -10.91 -11.91
C VAL A 229 3.49 -10.31 -13.03
N SER A 230 4.01 -9.08 -12.88
CA SER A 230 4.86 -8.44 -13.89
C SER A 230 6.24 -9.11 -14.07
N LYS A 231 6.66 -9.97 -13.14
CA LYS A 231 7.86 -10.80 -13.23
C LYS A 231 7.57 -12.22 -13.76
N GLY A 232 6.34 -12.47 -14.21
CA GLY A 232 5.91 -13.78 -14.73
C GLY A 232 5.65 -14.84 -13.66
N LYS A 233 5.56 -14.47 -12.37
CA LYS A 233 5.21 -15.42 -11.29
C LYS A 233 3.69 -15.53 -11.15
N LEU A 234 3.07 -16.22 -12.11
CA LEU A 234 1.62 -16.41 -12.17
C LEU A 234 1.16 -17.55 -11.26
N GLY A 235 -0.13 -17.55 -10.87
CA GLY A 235 -0.74 -18.63 -10.09
C GLY A 235 -0.37 -18.63 -8.60
N GLN A 236 0.19 -17.52 -8.10
CA GLN A 236 0.43 -17.33 -6.66
C GLN A 236 -0.91 -17.09 -5.94
N PRO A 237 -1.15 -17.65 -4.73
CA PRO A 237 -2.42 -17.48 -4.03
C PRO A 237 -2.62 -16.04 -3.51
N ILE A 238 -3.31 -15.21 -4.30
CA ILE A 238 -3.69 -13.85 -3.92
C ILE A 238 -4.86 -13.90 -2.92
N VAL A 239 -4.58 -13.50 -1.67
CA VAL A 239 -5.58 -13.44 -0.59
C VAL A 239 -6.24 -12.07 -0.54
N VAL A 240 -7.56 -12.03 -0.70
CA VAL A 240 -8.41 -10.85 -0.49
C VAL A 240 -8.86 -10.82 0.98
N ASP A 241 -8.28 -9.94 1.79
CA ASP A 241 -8.55 -9.85 3.25
C ASP A 241 -9.43 -8.65 3.66
N THR A 242 -9.86 -7.83 2.69
CA THR A 242 -10.75 -6.68 2.91
C THR A 242 -11.97 -6.75 1.96
N GLN A 243 -13.07 -6.10 2.34
CA GLN A 243 -14.31 -6.02 1.54
C GLN A 243 -14.62 -4.59 1.05
N ASP A 244 -13.63 -3.71 1.11
CA ASP A 244 -13.72 -2.30 0.73
C ASP A 244 -13.23 -2.07 -0.72
N GLU A 245 -12.98 -0.81 -1.09
CA GLU A 245 -12.51 -0.46 -2.42
C GLU A 245 -11.15 -1.11 -2.77
N ILE A 246 -10.28 -1.37 -1.77
CA ILE A 246 -9.01 -2.08 -2.00
C ILE A 246 -9.27 -3.57 -2.15
N GLY A 247 -10.15 -4.15 -1.33
CA GLY A 247 -10.56 -5.56 -1.47
C GLY A 247 -11.04 -5.89 -2.88
N ARG A 248 -11.90 -5.04 -3.44
CA ARG A 248 -12.38 -5.15 -4.83
C ARG A 248 -11.27 -5.00 -5.87
N ALA A 249 -10.25 -4.18 -5.61
CA ALA A 249 -9.09 -4.03 -6.50
C ALA A 249 -8.15 -5.26 -6.45
N ILE A 250 -7.93 -5.84 -5.27
CA ILE A 250 -7.15 -7.08 -5.10
C ILE A 250 -7.90 -8.26 -5.74
N ASP A 251 -9.22 -8.33 -5.61
CA ASP A 251 -10.04 -9.38 -6.24
C ASP A 251 -10.01 -9.28 -7.78
N ALA A 252 -10.06 -8.06 -8.33
CA ALA A 252 -9.84 -7.84 -9.77
C ALA A 252 -8.43 -8.23 -10.23
N LEU A 253 -7.39 -7.94 -9.43
CA LEU A 253 -6.00 -8.36 -9.70
C LEU A 253 -5.86 -9.88 -9.66
N LYS A 254 -6.52 -10.55 -8.70
CA LYS A 254 -6.57 -12.01 -8.61
C LYS A 254 -7.19 -12.64 -9.86
N LEU A 255 -8.36 -12.15 -10.30
CA LEU A 255 -9.02 -12.62 -11.52
C LEU A 255 -8.16 -12.38 -12.77
N MET A 256 -7.33 -11.33 -12.78
CA MET A 256 -6.37 -11.07 -13.85
C MET A 256 -5.23 -12.11 -13.85
N ASP A 257 -4.66 -12.43 -12.69
CA ASP A 257 -3.62 -13.46 -12.55
C ASP A 257 -4.13 -14.85 -12.96
N GLU A 258 -5.31 -15.27 -12.46
CA GLU A 258 -5.92 -16.55 -12.79
C GLU A 258 -6.14 -16.71 -14.32
N ARG A 259 -6.65 -15.65 -14.98
CA ARG A 259 -6.84 -15.64 -16.44
C ARG A 259 -5.53 -15.62 -17.21
N LEU A 260 -4.53 -14.87 -16.75
CA LEU A 260 -3.23 -14.80 -17.40
C LEU A 260 -2.47 -16.12 -17.28
N SER A 261 -2.52 -16.76 -16.11
CA SER A 261 -1.95 -18.10 -15.86
C SER A 261 -2.57 -19.13 -16.80
N ALA A 262 -3.91 -19.21 -16.88
CA ALA A 262 -4.60 -20.13 -17.78
C ALA A 262 -4.28 -19.88 -19.26
N THR A 263 -4.10 -18.61 -19.65
CA THR A 263 -3.72 -18.25 -21.03
C THR A 263 -2.28 -18.66 -21.35
N VAL A 264 -1.35 -18.52 -20.41
CA VAL A 264 0.05 -18.95 -20.55
C VAL A 264 0.16 -20.48 -20.56
N GLU A 265 -0.61 -21.17 -19.73
CA GLU A 265 -0.66 -22.64 -19.70
C GLU A 265 -1.17 -23.21 -21.04
N GLU A 266 -2.28 -22.70 -21.56
CA GLU A 266 -2.82 -23.11 -22.86
C GLU A 266 -1.87 -22.76 -24.01
N GLY A 267 -1.24 -21.57 -23.98
CA GLY A 267 -0.21 -21.19 -24.95
C GLY A 267 1.02 -22.13 -24.92
N SER A 268 1.45 -22.55 -23.72
CA SER A 268 2.54 -23.53 -23.57
C SER A 268 2.13 -24.92 -24.05
N ARG A 269 0.87 -25.32 -23.84
CA ARG A 269 0.32 -26.58 -24.34
C ARG A 269 0.30 -26.59 -25.86
N GLN A 270 -0.21 -25.51 -26.48
CA GLN A 270 -0.24 -25.33 -27.93
C GLN A 270 1.17 -25.31 -28.54
N ALA A 271 2.15 -24.67 -27.88
CA ALA A 271 3.54 -24.70 -28.32
C ALA A 271 4.14 -26.12 -28.24
N GLY A 272 3.78 -26.90 -27.22
CA GLY A 272 4.13 -28.32 -27.10
C GLY A 272 3.54 -29.18 -28.22
N ASP A 273 2.24 -29.01 -28.52
CA ASP A 273 1.54 -29.70 -29.60
C ASP A 273 2.20 -29.40 -30.98
N VAL A 274 2.55 -28.13 -31.23
CA VAL A 274 3.31 -27.71 -32.43
C VAL A 274 4.70 -28.34 -32.46
N GLY A 275 5.41 -28.39 -31.32
CA GLY A 275 6.72 -29.05 -31.22
C GLY A 275 6.65 -30.55 -31.55
N ALA A 276 5.62 -31.24 -31.06
CA ALA A 276 5.38 -32.65 -31.38
C ALA A 276 5.04 -32.86 -32.86
N SER A 277 4.19 -32.00 -33.46
CA SER A 277 3.90 -32.03 -34.90
C SER A 277 5.15 -31.79 -35.76
N MET A 278 6.03 -30.87 -35.36
CA MET A 278 7.30 -30.65 -36.06
C MET A 278 8.24 -31.86 -35.97
N GLN A 279 8.24 -32.59 -34.84
CA GLN A 279 8.99 -33.84 -34.71
C GLN A 279 8.43 -34.96 -35.61
N GLU A 280 7.11 -35.03 -35.80
CA GLU A 280 6.48 -35.92 -36.77
C GLU A 280 6.86 -35.54 -38.22
N VAL A 281 6.82 -34.26 -38.58
CA VAL A 281 7.28 -33.75 -39.88
C VAL A 281 8.74 -34.12 -40.15
N ILE A 282 9.63 -33.98 -39.17
CA ILE A 282 11.03 -34.42 -39.28
C ILE A 282 11.13 -35.93 -39.51
N SER A 283 10.31 -36.74 -38.84
CA SER A 283 10.25 -38.19 -39.07
C SER A 283 9.79 -38.55 -40.48
N VAL A 284 8.79 -37.84 -41.01
CA VAL A 284 8.31 -38.00 -42.39
C VAL A 284 9.39 -37.62 -43.40
N ILE A 285 10.12 -36.51 -43.19
CA ILE A 285 11.23 -36.07 -44.05
C ILE A 285 12.36 -37.10 -44.09
N ASN A 286 12.71 -37.70 -42.94
CA ASN A 286 13.71 -38.77 -42.87
C ASN A 286 13.28 -40.01 -43.67
N ARG A 287 12.05 -40.51 -43.46
CA ARG A 287 11.50 -41.64 -44.23
C ARG A 287 11.43 -41.35 -45.73
N MET A 288 11.09 -40.11 -46.11
CA MET A 288 11.07 -39.70 -47.52
C MET A 288 12.50 -39.71 -48.11
N SER A 289 13.51 -39.34 -47.32
CA SER A 289 14.92 -39.40 -47.72
C SER A 289 15.39 -40.85 -47.92
N ASP A 290 14.99 -41.77 -47.04
CA ASP A 290 15.26 -43.21 -47.19
C ASP A 290 14.63 -43.77 -48.48
N ILE A 291 13.36 -43.43 -48.75
CA ILE A 291 12.64 -43.83 -49.97
C ILE A 291 13.31 -43.26 -51.22
N ILE A 292 13.76 -42.00 -51.20
CA ILE A 292 14.53 -41.40 -52.32
C ILE A 292 15.85 -42.16 -52.54
N GLY A 293 16.52 -42.58 -51.47
CA GLY A 293 17.70 -43.45 -51.53
C GLY A 293 17.41 -44.82 -52.18
N GLU A 294 16.31 -45.47 -51.79
CA GLU A 294 15.87 -46.75 -52.39
C GLU A 294 15.45 -46.60 -53.86
N ILE A 295 14.76 -45.51 -54.21
CA ILE A 295 14.40 -45.17 -55.59
C ILE A 295 15.66 -44.94 -56.43
N ALA A 296 16.66 -44.22 -55.91
CA ALA A 296 17.93 -44.01 -56.60
C ALA A 296 18.67 -45.35 -56.84
N ALA A 297 18.78 -46.20 -55.82
CA ALA A 297 19.38 -47.52 -55.94
C ALA A 297 18.62 -48.47 -56.88
N THR A 298 17.29 -48.38 -56.91
CA THR A 298 16.44 -49.15 -57.83
C THR A 298 16.54 -48.62 -59.26
N SER A 299 16.70 -47.31 -59.44
CA SER A 299 16.92 -46.67 -60.74
C SER A 299 18.28 -47.05 -61.33
N ASP A 300 19.34 -47.12 -60.53
CA ASP A 300 20.64 -47.65 -60.93
C ASP A 300 20.56 -49.13 -61.38
N LYS A 301 19.91 -49.98 -60.57
CA LYS A 301 19.64 -51.38 -60.94
C LYS A 301 18.85 -51.49 -62.24
N ARG A 302 17.85 -50.64 -62.45
CA ARG A 302 17.01 -50.61 -63.66
C ARG A 302 17.79 -50.15 -64.89
N SER A 303 18.67 -49.16 -64.73
CA SER A 303 19.57 -48.69 -65.78
C SER A 303 20.52 -49.81 -66.24
N ARG A 304 21.20 -50.45 -65.29
CA ARG A 304 22.06 -51.64 -65.53
C ARG A 304 21.29 -52.81 -66.15
N GLY A 305 20.05 -53.03 -65.73
CA GLY A 305 19.16 -54.03 -66.33
C GLY A 305 18.77 -53.68 -67.77
N GLY A 306 18.52 -52.40 -68.08
CA GLY A 306 18.29 -51.93 -69.45
C GLY A 306 19.49 -52.16 -70.37
N GLU A 307 20.71 -51.98 -69.86
CA GLU A 307 21.95 -52.24 -70.57
C GLU A 307 22.13 -53.75 -70.86
N GLN A 308 21.78 -54.63 -69.91
CA GLN A 308 21.72 -56.08 -70.14
C GLN A 308 20.63 -56.48 -71.15
N ILE A 309 19.45 -55.86 -71.12
CA ILE A 309 18.39 -56.07 -72.12
C ILE A 309 18.88 -55.68 -73.51
N HIS A 310 19.62 -54.58 -73.65
CA HIS A 310 20.18 -54.15 -74.93
C HIS A 310 21.19 -55.17 -75.49
N VAL A 311 22.02 -55.78 -74.64
CA VAL A 311 22.92 -56.88 -75.04
C VAL A 311 22.13 -58.12 -75.47
N ALA A 312 21.08 -58.49 -74.73
CA ALA A 312 20.23 -59.63 -75.06
C ALA A 312 19.47 -59.44 -76.39
N ILE A 313 18.96 -58.24 -76.67
CA ILE A 313 18.32 -57.90 -77.95
C ILE A 313 19.31 -58.07 -79.11
N ASN A 314 20.54 -57.56 -78.98
CA ASN A 314 21.57 -57.73 -80.02
C ASN A 314 21.90 -59.22 -80.28
N GLN A 315 21.88 -60.07 -79.25
CA GLN A 315 22.05 -61.53 -79.41
C GLN A 315 20.85 -62.21 -80.07
N ILE A 316 19.63 -61.78 -79.75
CA ILE A 316 18.40 -62.27 -80.38
C ILE A 316 18.36 -61.89 -81.86
N ASP A 317 18.75 -60.66 -82.21
CA ASP A 317 18.82 -60.21 -83.61
C ASP A 317 19.84 -61.03 -84.42
N ALA A 318 21.04 -61.24 -83.87
CA ALA A 318 22.04 -62.11 -84.48
C ALA A 318 21.53 -63.55 -84.68
N ALA A 319 20.79 -64.11 -83.71
CA ALA A 319 20.18 -65.43 -83.83
C ALA A 319 19.01 -65.47 -84.86
N ALA A 320 18.25 -64.38 -84.98
CA ALA A 320 17.19 -64.24 -85.98
C ALA A 320 17.77 -64.18 -87.41
N GLN A 321 18.84 -63.41 -87.62
CA GLN A 321 19.57 -63.37 -88.89
C GLN A 321 20.20 -64.73 -89.22
N HIS A 322 20.80 -65.41 -88.25
CA HIS A 322 21.33 -66.77 -88.42
C HIS A 322 20.24 -67.77 -88.82
N ASN A 323 19.07 -67.70 -88.20
CA ASN A 323 17.93 -68.56 -88.56
C ASN A 323 17.37 -68.22 -89.95
N ALA A 324 17.37 -66.94 -90.36
CA ALA A 324 16.98 -66.56 -91.72
C ALA A 324 17.96 -67.14 -92.76
N ALA A 325 19.27 -67.07 -92.50
CA ALA A 325 20.29 -67.69 -93.35
C ALA A 325 20.14 -69.23 -93.44
N LEU A 326 19.86 -69.91 -92.31
CA LEU A 326 19.55 -71.34 -92.32
C LEU A 326 18.28 -71.68 -93.10
N VAL A 327 17.27 -70.81 -93.12
CA VAL A 327 16.06 -70.99 -93.92
C VAL A 327 16.33 -70.78 -95.41
N GLU A 328 17.16 -69.82 -95.80
CA GLU A 328 17.63 -69.69 -97.19
C GLU A 328 18.45 -70.91 -97.63
N GLU A 329 19.36 -71.39 -96.79
CA GLU A 329 20.17 -72.59 -97.05
C GLU A 329 19.29 -73.85 -97.17
N ALA A 330 18.28 -74.00 -96.30
CA ALA A 330 17.30 -75.08 -96.37
C ALA A 330 16.39 -74.98 -97.62
N ALA A 331 16.04 -73.77 -98.07
CA ALA A 331 15.29 -73.57 -99.31
C ALA A 331 16.13 -73.95 -100.54
N ALA A 332 17.41 -73.57 -100.58
CA ALA A 332 18.35 -73.95 -101.63
C ALA A 332 18.60 -75.47 -101.65
N ALA A 333 18.76 -76.10 -100.48
CA ALA A 333 18.86 -77.56 -100.35
C ALA A 333 17.59 -78.28 -100.84
N SER A 334 16.40 -77.71 -100.55
CA SER A 334 15.11 -78.25 -101.00
C SER A 334 14.94 -78.16 -102.53
N GLN A 335 15.40 -77.07 -103.17
CA GLN A 335 15.46 -76.98 -104.63
C GLN A 335 16.43 -78.00 -105.24
N SER A 336 17.60 -78.19 -104.63
CA SER A 336 18.58 -79.20 -105.06
C SER A 336 18.01 -80.63 -105.00
N LEU A 337 17.28 -80.97 -103.94
CA LEU A 337 16.58 -82.24 -103.79
C LEU A 337 15.47 -82.44 -104.84
N GLN A 338 14.72 -81.40 -105.20
CA GLN A 338 13.73 -81.48 -106.29
C GLN A 338 14.38 -81.81 -107.64
N GLU A 339 15.52 -81.18 -107.97
CA GLU A 339 16.21 -81.42 -109.23
C GLU A 339 16.85 -82.83 -109.29
N GLN A 340 17.36 -83.35 -108.16
CA GLN A 340 17.81 -84.75 -108.08
C GLN A 340 16.65 -85.74 -108.28
N ALA A 341 15.50 -85.50 -107.65
CA ALA A 341 14.32 -86.33 -107.83
C ALA A 341 13.78 -86.30 -109.28
N ARG A 342 13.92 -85.15 -109.97
CA ARG A 342 13.56 -85.01 -111.39
C ARG A 342 14.45 -85.88 -112.29
N ARG A 343 15.78 -85.83 -112.09
CA ARG A 343 16.75 -86.67 -112.84
C ARG A 343 16.55 -88.15 -112.62
N MET A 344 16.32 -88.57 -111.37
CA MET A 344 16.08 -89.99 -111.04
C MET A 344 14.80 -90.53 -111.70
N LYS A 345 13.84 -89.67 -112.05
CA LYS A 345 12.65 -90.04 -112.82
C LYS A 345 12.92 -90.20 -114.32
N GLU A 346 13.87 -89.43 -114.88
CA GLU A 346 14.30 -89.55 -116.28
C GLU A 346 15.11 -90.85 -116.49
N ASP A 347 16.03 -91.19 -115.59
CA ASP A 347 16.87 -92.41 -115.67
C ASP A 347 16.07 -93.72 -115.63
N MET A 348 14.89 -93.74 -114.99
CA MET A 348 14.05 -94.94 -114.87
C MET A 348 13.29 -95.36 -116.14
N MET A 349 13.41 -94.62 -117.26
CA MET A 349 12.70 -94.98 -118.50
C MET A 349 13.40 -96.02 -119.39
N PHE A 350 14.61 -96.51 -119.04
CA PHE A 350 15.46 -97.27 -119.98
C PHE A 350 15.46 -98.81 -119.88
N PHE A 351 14.77 -99.47 -118.92
CA PHE A 351 14.91 -100.93 -118.73
C PHE A 351 13.61 -101.76 -118.80
N ARG A 352 13.67 -102.86 -119.56
CA ARG A 352 12.60 -103.88 -119.74
C ARG A 352 13.20 -105.20 -120.25
N LEU A 353 13.00 -106.35 -119.58
CA LEU A 353 12.83 -107.69 -120.23
C LEU A 353 12.48 -108.89 -119.28
N ALA A 354 11.65 -109.81 -119.80
CA ALA A 354 11.64 -111.30 -119.71
C ALA A 354 11.67 -112.14 -118.40
N ASN A 355 10.51 -112.77 -118.11
CA ASN A 355 10.18 -114.14 -117.62
C ASN A 355 11.23 -115.13 -117.06
N GLY A 356 10.88 -115.83 -115.96
CA GLY A 356 11.35 -117.23 -115.72
C GLY A 356 11.32 -117.83 -114.29
N THR A 357 10.14 -118.20 -113.75
CA THR A 357 9.87 -119.32 -112.78
C THR A 357 10.83 -119.64 -111.58
N GLY A 358 10.30 -119.70 -110.34
CA GLY A 358 10.90 -120.50 -109.23
C GLY A 358 10.60 -120.04 -107.78
N ALA A 359 10.03 -120.90 -106.94
CA ALA A 359 9.38 -120.58 -105.66
C ALA A 359 10.27 -120.23 -104.42
N VAL A 360 9.89 -119.13 -103.74
CA VAL A 360 9.65 -118.94 -102.27
C VAL A 360 10.48 -119.69 -101.20
N THR A 361 11.06 -118.94 -100.23
CA THR A 361 10.89 -119.11 -98.75
C THR A 361 11.51 -117.96 -97.93
N VAL A 362 11.01 -117.70 -96.70
CA VAL A 362 11.47 -116.64 -95.76
C VAL A 362 11.49 -117.15 -94.31
N PRO A 363 12.57 -116.94 -93.52
CA PRO A 363 12.48 -116.34 -92.16
C PRO A 363 13.80 -115.61 -91.70
N ARG A 364 13.97 -115.01 -90.49
CA ARG A 364 13.14 -114.08 -89.66
C ARG A 364 13.96 -113.52 -88.45
N ALA A 365 14.20 -112.20 -88.42
CA ALA A 365 14.44 -111.26 -87.28
C ALA A 365 15.33 -111.60 -86.04
N SER A 366 16.16 -110.62 -85.60
CA SER A 366 16.30 -110.21 -84.16
C SER A 366 17.13 -108.91 -83.94
N VAL A 367 16.85 -108.17 -82.85
CA VAL A 367 17.51 -106.94 -82.32
C VAL A 367 17.79 -107.17 -80.80
N PRO A 368 18.17 -106.22 -79.89
CA PRO A 368 19.01 -105.00 -79.88
C PRO A 368 20.05 -104.99 -78.69
N LYS A 369 20.78 -103.86 -78.41
CA LYS A 369 20.77 -103.07 -77.13
C LYS A 369 21.82 -101.91 -77.09
N ALA A 370 21.66 -100.95 -76.16
CA ALA A 370 22.42 -99.68 -76.00
C ALA A 370 23.30 -99.63 -74.72
N VAL A 371 24.14 -98.58 -74.54
CA VAL A 371 24.73 -98.11 -73.25
C VAL A 371 25.23 -96.63 -73.32
N ALA A 372 25.23 -95.91 -72.18
CA ALA A 372 25.87 -94.59 -71.88
C ALA A 372 26.04 -94.46 -70.33
N PRO A 373 26.58 -93.39 -69.67
CA PRO A 373 27.22 -92.13 -70.12
C PRO A 373 28.63 -91.92 -69.44
N ILE A 374 29.10 -90.66 -69.16
CA ILE A 374 29.72 -90.22 -67.87
C ILE A 374 30.12 -88.71 -67.82
N VAL A 375 30.16 -88.14 -66.61
CA VAL A 375 30.24 -86.73 -66.16
C VAL A 375 31.67 -86.21 -65.90
N LYS A 376 31.89 -84.88 -65.86
CA LYS A 376 32.94 -84.26 -65.00
C LYS A 376 32.47 -83.03 -64.19
N LYS A 377 32.94 -82.95 -62.94
CA LYS A 377 32.71 -81.88 -61.94
C LYS A 377 33.80 -80.80 -61.98
N VAL A 378 33.48 -79.59 -61.50
CA VAL A 378 34.39 -78.76 -60.68
C VAL A 378 33.57 -78.13 -59.53
N ALA A 379 34.22 -77.83 -58.39
CA ALA A 379 33.58 -77.28 -57.19
C ALA A 379 34.52 -76.32 -56.42
N LYS A 380 33.95 -75.50 -55.52
CA LYS A 380 34.61 -74.59 -54.55
C LYS A 380 35.20 -73.31 -55.22
N THR A 381 35.29 -72.14 -54.57
CA THR A 381 35.81 -71.93 -53.20
C THR A 381 35.32 -70.65 -52.48
N LYS A 382 35.29 -70.75 -51.16
CA LYS A 382 35.15 -69.75 -50.07
C LYS A 382 36.20 -68.62 -50.07
N VAL A 383 35.78 -67.36 -49.84
CA VAL A 383 36.45 -66.26 -49.07
C VAL A 383 35.31 -65.26 -48.73
N MET A 384 34.88 -64.96 -47.49
CA MET A 384 35.50 -64.48 -46.24
C MET A 384 35.71 -62.95 -46.17
N ASN A 385 35.11 -62.35 -45.13
CA ASN A 385 35.26 -60.98 -44.63
C ASN A 385 36.76 -60.57 -44.52
N PRO A 386 37.13 -59.27 -44.58
CA PRO A 386 37.28 -58.57 -43.29
C PRO A 386 37.08 -57.04 -43.30
N SER A 387 37.03 -56.51 -42.06
CA SER A 387 37.46 -55.16 -41.64
C SER A 387 36.51 -53.97 -41.85
N SER A 388 36.48 -52.94 -41.00
CA SER A 388 36.93 -52.67 -39.60
C SER A 388 36.61 -51.16 -39.35
N GLN A 389 36.15 -50.63 -38.21
CA GLN A 389 36.75 -50.46 -36.86
C GLN A 389 35.59 -49.95 -35.97
N PHE A 390 35.43 -50.32 -34.68
CA PHE A 390 36.14 -49.78 -33.50
C PHE A 390 36.27 -48.23 -33.49
N ALA A 391 35.99 -47.51 -32.39
CA ALA A 391 35.98 -47.92 -30.99
C ALA A 391 34.94 -47.18 -30.12
N LEU A 392 34.57 -47.79 -28.99
CA LEU A 392 34.10 -47.06 -27.81
C LEU A 392 35.28 -46.41 -27.09
N ALA A 393 35.08 -45.23 -26.49
CA ALA A 393 35.29 -45.05 -25.05
C ALA A 393 34.76 -43.68 -24.57
N THR A 394 33.90 -43.72 -23.57
CA THR A 394 33.54 -42.61 -22.66
C THR A 394 34.76 -42.08 -21.90
N LEU A 395 34.70 -40.83 -21.44
CA LEU A 395 34.82 -40.53 -20.00
C LEU A 395 34.33 -39.12 -19.65
N GLU A 396 33.91 -38.95 -18.41
CA GLU A 396 33.33 -37.74 -17.83
C GLU A 396 34.38 -36.78 -17.25
N GLY A 397 34.02 -35.51 -17.05
CA GLY A 397 34.20 -34.93 -15.71
C GLY A 397 35.08 -33.68 -15.52
N LYS A 398 34.38 -32.58 -15.22
CA LYS A 398 34.71 -31.52 -14.23
C LYS A 398 35.76 -30.42 -14.51
N SER A 399 35.22 -29.19 -14.48
CA SER A 399 35.61 -28.00 -13.68
C SER A 399 36.88 -27.18 -14.00
N GLY A 400 36.72 -25.85 -13.92
CA GLY A 400 37.74 -24.80 -14.12
C GLY A 400 37.26 -23.83 -15.21
N HIS A 401 36.50 -22.77 -14.92
CA HIS A 401 36.96 -21.49 -14.36
C HIS A 401 38.01 -20.82 -15.27
N ASP A 402 37.58 -19.87 -16.10
CA ASP A 402 38.21 -18.55 -16.20
C ASP A 402 37.38 -17.53 -17.00
N ASP A 403 37.65 -16.27 -16.69
CA ASP A 403 37.16 -15.02 -17.26
C ASP A 403 37.00 -14.96 -18.77
N TRP A 404 35.95 -14.26 -19.24
CA TRP A 404 36.06 -13.24 -20.31
C TRP A 404 35.05 -12.10 -20.09
N GLN A 405 35.50 -10.85 -20.29
CA GLN A 405 34.73 -9.61 -20.11
C GLN A 405 34.03 -9.13 -21.40
N THR A 406 33.09 -8.18 -21.25
CA THR A 406 32.63 -7.16 -22.23
C THR A 406 32.09 -7.66 -23.58
N PHE A 407 30.87 -7.30 -23.97
CA PHE A 407 30.42 -5.91 -24.18
C PHE A 407 28.92 -5.70 -23.90
#